data_AF-A0AB37VGC2-F1
#
_entry.id   AF-A0AB37VGC2-F1
#
_cell.length_a   1.000
_cell.length_b   1.000
_cell.length_c   1.000
_cell.angle_alpha   90.00
_cell.angle_beta   90.00
_cell.angle_gamma   90.00
#
_symmetry.space_group_name_H-M   'P 1'
#
loop_
_entity.id
_entity.type
_entity.pdbx_description
1 polymer ?
#
loop_
_entity_poly.entity_id
_entity_poly.type
_entity_poly.pdbx_seq_one_letter_code
_entity_poly.pdbx_strand_id
1 'polypeptide(L)'
;MPEINQHGQTVNDIVPDWKGARVLTRTPLFGLYCRLEPLDADRHAADLYEAYALGDDSDWTWLASTQPMSVEATAHWIMAKVMDDELVPFAVIDLRTERAVGLVSYMANERLLGSVEIGHVTWSRKMKGSRIGTETVWLLLKNAFEHGYRRVEWKCDSMNIASRRAAERLGFVWEGRLRQKLVRKGRNRDSDMLSIIDGEWPQRDTELRAWLAVENFDGEGRQITRLEAFRT
;
A
#
# COMPACT_ATOMS: atom_id res chain seq x y z
N MET A 1 -26.46 -9.09 8.75
CA MET A 1 -27.56 -9.56 7.87
C MET A 1 -28.41 -8.35 7.54
N PRO A 2 -28.79 -8.13 6.27
CA PRO A 2 -29.61 -6.99 5.89
C PRO A 2 -30.89 -6.92 6.74
N GLU A 3 -31.18 -5.76 7.30
CA GLU A 3 -32.33 -5.51 8.18
C GLU A 3 -33.42 -4.77 7.42
N ILE A 4 -34.67 -4.82 7.91
CA ILE A 4 -35.77 -4.01 7.37
C ILE A 4 -35.96 -2.80 8.28
N ASN A 5 -35.81 -1.59 7.75
CA ASN A 5 -35.97 -0.36 8.51
C ASN A 5 -37.46 -0.05 8.80
N GLN A 6 -37.72 0.99 9.60
CA GLN A 6 -39.07 1.46 9.95
C GLN A 6 -39.97 1.87 8.75
N HIS A 7 -39.40 1.95 7.54
CA HIS A 7 -40.10 2.27 6.30
C HIS A 7 -40.31 1.05 5.39
N GLY A 8 -39.99 -0.16 5.86
CA GLY A 8 -40.14 -1.40 5.08
C GLY A 8 -39.04 -1.60 4.03
N GLN A 9 -37.90 -0.91 4.15
CA GLN A 9 -36.79 -1.02 3.19
C GLN A 9 -35.68 -1.90 3.74
N THR A 10 -35.07 -2.73 2.88
CA THR A 10 -33.85 -3.47 3.22
C THR A 10 -32.66 -2.52 3.32
N VAL A 11 -31.97 -2.56 4.46
CA VAL A 11 -30.79 -1.75 4.77
C VAL A 11 -29.63 -2.63 5.21
N ASN A 12 -28.41 -2.13 5.08
CA ASN A 12 -27.20 -2.82 5.54
C ASN A 12 -27.13 -2.87 7.07
N ASP A 13 -26.28 -3.77 7.57
CA ASP A 13 -26.02 -4.00 8.99
C ASP A 13 -25.70 -2.70 9.75
N ILE A 14 -26.24 -2.57 10.97
CA ILE A 14 -25.89 -1.50 11.89
C ILE A 14 -24.42 -1.64 12.32
N VAL A 15 -23.72 -0.51 12.43
CA VAL A 15 -22.37 -0.44 13.01
C VAL A 15 -22.50 0.20 14.40
N PRO A 16 -22.68 -0.59 15.47
CA PRO A 16 -22.94 -0.05 16.80
C PRO A 16 -21.76 0.80 17.27
N ASP A 17 -22.08 1.92 17.93
CA ASP A 17 -21.11 2.83 18.55
C ASP A 17 -20.00 3.38 17.63
N TRP A 18 -20.26 3.45 16.32
CA TRP A 18 -19.29 4.01 15.36
C TRP A 18 -18.96 5.48 15.64
N LYS A 19 -17.68 5.78 15.88
CA LYS A 19 -17.15 7.13 16.16
C LYS A 19 -16.07 7.59 15.19
N GLY A 20 -15.83 6.82 14.12
CA GLY A 20 -14.68 6.99 13.24
C GLY A 20 -13.45 6.21 13.71
N ALA A 21 -12.52 6.01 12.79
CA ALA A 21 -11.21 5.42 13.08
C ALA A 21 -10.31 6.41 13.85
N ARG A 22 -9.22 5.88 14.43
CA ARG A 22 -8.14 6.67 15.04
C ARG A 22 -7.25 7.26 13.95
N VAL A 23 -6.57 8.37 14.26
CA VAL A 23 -5.67 9.04 13.31
C VAL A 23 -4.46 8.14 13.02
N LEU A 24 -4.18 7.91 11.74
CA LEU A 24 -2.91 7.33 11.29
C LEU A 24 -1.84 8.41 11.35
N THR A 25 -0.80 8.19 12.15
CA THR A 25 0.30 9.13 12.32
C THR A 25 1.55 8.64 11.61
N ARG A 26 2.47 9.56 11.33
CA ARG A 26 3.80 9.24 10.77
C ARG A 26 4.68 8.64 11.89
N THR A 27 4.36 7.42 12.30
CA THR A 27 5.11 6.65 13.32
C THR A 27 5.78 5.44 12.67
N PRO A 28 7.03 5.10 13.04
CA PRO A 28 7.71 3.96 12.43
C PRO A 28 6.97 2.63 12.64
N LEU A 29 6.92 1.80 11.59
CA LEU A 29 6.36 0.44 11.63
C LEU A 29 7.48 -0.56 11.41
N PHE A 30 7.55 -1.61 12.24
CA PHE A 30 8.67 -2.57 12.23
C PHE A 30 8.20 -3.96 11.81
N GLY A 31 8.87 -4.53 10.80
CA GLY A 31 8.71 -5.91 10.37
C GLY A 31 10.00 -6.72 10.58
N LEU A 32 10.05 -7.90 9.96
CA LEU A 32 11.17 -8.84 9.98
C LEU A 32 12.22 -8.53 8.89
N TYR A 33 11.79 -8.07 7.71
CA TYR A 33 12.66 -7.81 6.56
C TYR A 33 12.77 -6.33 6.21
N CYS A 34 11.75 -5.55 6.54
CA CYS A 34 11.75 -4.11 6.37
C CYS A 34 11.17 -3.38 7.58
N ARG A 35 11.45 -2.09 7.62
CA ARG A 35 10.74 -1.14 8.49
C ARG A 35 10.28 0.05 7.66
N LEU A 36 9.15 0.63 8.05
CA LEU A 36 8.61 1.84 7.44
C LEU A 36 8.97 3.01 8.34
N GLU A 37 9.73 3.96 7.82
CA GLU A 37 10.04 5.18 8.53
C GLU A 37 9.23 6.35 7.97
N PRO A 38 8.83 7.32 8.81
CA PRO A 38 8.31 8.61 8.33
C PRO A 38 9.22 9.16 7.25
N LEU A 39 8.63 9.48 6.09
CA LEU A 39 9.39 9.97 4.97
C LEU A 39 10.08 11.30 5.32
N ASP A 40 11.35 11.39 4.98
CA ASP A 40 12.25 12.50 5.29
C ASP A 40 13.20 12.70 4.11
N ALA A 41 13.32 13.95 3.62
CA ALA A 41 14.09 14.24 2.43
C ALA A 41 15.59 14.09 2.66
N ASP A 42 16.11 14.63 3.77
CA ASP A 42 17.54 14.65 4.08
C ASP A 42 18.06 13.24 4.33
N ARG A 43 17.25 12.40 4.98
CA ARG A 43 17.61 11.03 5.33
C ARG A 43 17.45 10.04 4.17
N HIS A 44 16.44 10.21 3.31
CA HIS A 44 16.07 9.17 2.36
C HIS A 44 16.34 9.49 0.89
N ALA A 45 16.59 10.76 0.52
CA ALA A 45 16.69 11.12 -0.90
C ALA A 45 17.83 10.43 -1.64
N ALA A 46 19.01 10.33 -1.02
CA ALA A 46 20.17 9.69 -1.65
C ALA A 46 19.95 8.19 -1.90
N ASP A 47 19.46 7.49 -0.89
CA ASP A 47 19.15 6.06 -0.98
C ASP A 47 18.04 5.76 -2.00
N LEU A 48 16.97 6.55 -1.98
CA LEU A 48 15.87 6.40 -2.93
C LEU A 48 16.30 6.71 -4.36
N TYR A 49 17.14 7.74 -4.56
CA TYR A 49 17.72 8.04 -5.86
C TYR A 49 18.50 6.86 -6.40
N GLU A 50 19.43 6.30 -5.61
CA GLU A 50 20.21 5.12 -6.01
C GLU A 50 19.33 3.90 -6.27
N ALA A 51 18.30 3.67 -5.44
CA ALA A 51 17.39 2.55 -5.62
C ALA A 51 16.59 2.66 -6.94
N TYR A 52 16.08 3.86 -7.26
CA TYR A 52 15.33 4.10 -8.49
C TYR A 52 16.22 4.15 -9.74
N ALA A 53 17.50 4.54 -9.62
CA ALA A 53 18.45 4.56 -10.73
C ALA A 53 18.78 3.15 -11.29
N LEU A 54 18.50 2.08 -10.55
CA LEU A 54 18.57 0.70 -11.06
C LEU A 54 17.46 0.38 -12.07
N GLY A 55 16.41 1.19 -12.06
CA GLY A 55 15.27 1.15 -12.96
C GLY A 55 15.48 1.93 -14.25
N ASP A 56 14.37 2.10 -14.96
CA ASP A 56 14.26 3.03 -16.08
C ASP A 56 12.87 3.69 -16.04
N ASP A 57 12.59 4.59 -16.99
CA ASP A 57 11.34 5.34 -17.05
C ASP A 57 10.09 4.44 -17.11
N SER A 58 10.22 3.18 -17.55
CA SER A 58 9.08 2.26 -17.59
C SER A 58 8.51 2.00 -16.20
N ASP A 59 9.33 2.06 -15.14
CA ASP A 59 8.93 1.88 -13.74
C ASP A 59 8.01 3.02 -13.25
N TRP A 60 8.00 4.16 -13.95
CA TRP A 60 7.23 5.37 -13.61
C TRP A 60 6.02 5.57 -14.52
N THR A 61 5.78 4.67 -15.48
CA THR A 61 4.73 4.77 -16.50
C THR A 61 3.37 5.12 -15.92
N TRP A 62 2.98 4.45 -14.83
CA TRP A 62 1.66 4.59 -14.19
C TRP A 62 1.60 5.68 -13.10
N LEU A 63 2.74 6.20 -12.69
CA LEU A 63 2.86 7.19 -11.63
C LEU A 63 2.57 8.60 -12.15
N ALA A 64 2.17 9.51 -11.25
CA ALA A 64 1.95 10.91 -11.60
C ALA A 64 3.27 11.62 -11.91
N SER A 65 4.32 11.24 -11.17
CA SER A 65 5.69 11.72 -11.33
C SER A 65 6.47 10.95 -12.41
N THR A 66 7.62 11.48 -12.76
CA THR A 66 8.67 10.84 -13.58
C THR A 66 9.84 10.45 -12.69
N GLN A 67 10.77 9.66 -13.23
CA GLN A 67 11.98 9.29 -12.52
C GLN A 67 12.78 10.55 -12.15
N PRO A 68 13.18 10.73 -10.87
CA PRO A 68 14.06 11.82 -10.51
C PRO A 68 15.47 11.57 -11.05
N MET A 69 16.10 12.63 -11.55
CA MET A 69 17.40 12.55 -12.25
C MET A 69 18.60 12.88 -11.39
N SER A 70 18.38 13.32 -10.14
CA SER A 70 19.43 13.60 -9.16
C SER A 70 18.90 13.36 -7.75
N VAL A 71 19.82 13.34 -6.78
CA VAL A 71 19.47 13.34 -5.35
C VAL A 71 18.62 14.57 -4.99
N GLU A 72 18.98 15.74 -5.51
CA GLU A 72 18.23 16.99 -5.27
C GLU A 72 16.81 16.94 -5.85
N ALA A 73 16.64 16.41 -7.07
CA ALA A 73 15.31 16.19 -7.66
C ALA A 73 14.50 15.18 -6.85
N THR A 74 15.15 14.16 -6.29
CA THR A 74 14.52 13.16 -5.41
C THR A 74 14.09 13.81 -4.09
N ALA A 75 14.94 14.64 -3.48
CA ALA A 75 14.62 15.39 -2.28
C ALA A 75 13.42 16.32 -2.49
N HIS A 76 13.38 17.06 -3.60
CA HIS A 76 12.25 17.93 -3.94
C HIS A 76 10.95 17.14 -4.12
N TRP A 77 10.99 16.00 -4.81
CA TRP A 77 9.84 15.12 -4.96
C TRP A 77 9.35 14.52 -3.63
N ILE A 78 10.27 14.19 -2.72
CA ILE A 78 9.95 13.75 -1.36
C ILE A 78 9.31 14.87 -0.55
N MET A 79 9.89 16.08 -0.56
CA MET A 79 9.37 17.23 0.18
C MET A 79 7.92 17.53 -0.19
N ALA A 80 7.56 17.44 -1.48
CA ALA A 80 6.18 17.62 -1.93
C ALA A 80 5.19 16.65 -1.26
N LYS A 81 5.63 15.43 -0.91
CA LYS A 81 4.79 14.44 -0.19
C LYS A 81 4.77 14.67 1.31
N VAL A 82 5.91 15.07 1.87
CA VAL A 82 6.03 15.34 3.32
C VAL A 82 5.18 16.55 3.71
N MET A 83 5.11 17.56 2.84
CA MET A 83 4.32 18.78 3.05
C MET A 83 2.84 18.63 2.71
N ASP A 84 2.42 17.46 2.22
CA ASP A 84 1.02 17.16 1.96
C ASP A 84 0.38 16.55 3.23
N ASP A 85 -0.49 17.32 3.87
CA ASP A 85 -1.19 16.92 5.10
C ASP A 85 -2.24 15.82 4.85
N GLU A 86 -2.65 15.59 3.59
CA GLU A 86 -3.53 14.47 3.24
C GLU A 86 -2.77 13.15 3.12
N LEU A 87 -1.42 13.19 3.15
CA LEU A 87 -0.56 12.03 3.08
C LEU A 87 0.06 11.66 4.43
N VAL A 88 0.14 10.36 4.66
CA VAL A 88 1.01 9.76 5.68
C VAL A 88 2.09 8.96 4.95
N PRO A 89 3.16 9.62 4.48
CA PRO A 89 4.19 9.00 3.66
C PRO A 89 5.26 8.29 4.49
N PHE A 90 5.72 7.15 3.96
CA PHE A 90 6.78 6.34 4.53
C PHE A 90 7.86 6.03 3.50
N ALA A 91 9.11 6.05 3.95
CA ALA A 91 10.22 5.36 3.29
C ALA A 91 10.23 3.89 3.72
N VAL A 92 10.46 2.99 2.78
CA VAL A 92 10.63 1.56 3.06
C VAL A 92 12.12 1.27 3.16
N ILE A 93 12.56 0.80 4.33
CA ILE A 93 13.97 0.56 4.61
C ILE A 93 14.23 -0.95 4.66
N ASP A 94 15.15 -1.43 3.84
CA ASP A 94 15.59 -2.83 3.82
C ASP A 94 16.52 -3.08 5.01
N LEU A 95 16.11 -3.92 5.97
CA LEU A 95 16.88 -4.17 7.20
C LEU A 95 18.21 -4.89 6.96
N ARG A 96 18.41 -5.51 5.79
CA ARG A 96 19.70 -6.13 5.45
C ARG A 96 20.74 -5.08 5.08
N THR A 97 20.31 -4.00 4.43
CA THR A 97 21.21 -2.95 3.92
C THR A 97 21.14 -1.67 4.74
N GLU A 98 20.11 -1.49 5.56
CA GLU A 98 19.77 -0.27 6.29
C GLU A 98 19.57 0.94 5.37
N ARG A 99 19.13 0.70 4.12
CA ARG A 99 18.92 1.74 3.11
C ARG A 99 17.48 1.84 2.65
N ALA A 100 17.06 3.05 2.29
CA ALA A 100 15.75 3.25 1.68
C ALA A 100 15.68 2.63 0.28
N VAL A 101 14.66 1.81 0.03
CA VAL A 101 14.49 1.06 -1.22
C VAL A 101 13.16 1.33 -1.93
N GLY A 102 12.27 2.09 -1.32
CA GLY A 102 11.02 2.51 -1.95
C GLY A 102 10.20 3.41 -1.04
N LEU A 103 9.00 3.77 -1.52
CA LEU A 103 8.11 4.71 -0.86
C LEU A 103 6.66 4.25 -0.97
N VAL A 104 5.87 4.53 0.06
CA VAL A 104 4.42 4.27 0.10
C VAL A 104 3.74 5.29 1.01
N SER A 105 2.46 5.57 0.80
CA SER A 105 1.69 6.46 1.69
C SER A 105 0.32 5.88 1.99
N TYR A 106 -0.23 6.22 3.16
CA TYR A 106 -1.70 6.33 3.25
C TYR A 106 -2.15 7.64 2.61
N MET A 107 -3.30 7.61 1.96
CA MET A 107 -3.95 8.77 1.33
C MET A 107 -5.48 8.60 1.35
N ALA A 108 -6.21 9.62 0.88
CA ALA A 108 -7.67 9.62 0.82
C ALA A 108 -8.31 9.16 2.16
N ASN A 109 -7.81 9.72 3.26
CA ASN A 109 -8.13 9.26 4.61
C ASN A 109 -9.49 9.81 5.06
N GLU A 110 -10.53 9.00 4.92
CA GLU A 110 -11.89 9.30 5.38
C GLU A 110 -12.12 8.74 6.79
N ARG A 111 -11.38 9.27 7.78
CA ARG A 111 -11.36 8.75 9.15
C ARG A 111 -12.74 8.59 9.79
N LEU A 112 -13.65 9.54 9.58
CA LEU A 112 -15.02 9.47 10.11
C LEU A 112 -15.87 8.37 9.44
N LEU A 113 -15.50 7.93 8.24
CA LEU A 113 -16.13 6.82 7.51
C LEU A 113 -15.37 5.50 7.68
N GLY A 114 -14.13 5.55 8.18
CA GLY A 114 -13.30 4.38 8.46
C GLY A 114 -12.65 3.80 7.21
N SER A 115 -12.42 4.63 6.19
CA SER A 115 -11.78 4.23 4.93
C SER A 115 -10.43 4.95 4.74
N VAL A 116 -9.45 4.25 4.19
CA VAL A 116 -8.15 4.81 3.81
C VAL A 116 -7.60 4.08 2.59
N GLU A 117 -6.82 4.75 1.76
CA GLU A 117 -6.13 4.15 0.62
C GLU A 117 -4.65 3.93 0.91
N ILE A 118 -4.11 2.77 0.55
CA ILE A 118 -2.66 2.58 0.37
C ILE A 118 -2.31 3.02 -1.06
N GLY A 119 -1.56 4.11 -1.16
CA GLY A 119 -1.27 4.77 -2.42
C GLY A 119 0.17 5.26 -2.51
N HIS A 120 0.46 6.00 -3.58
CA HIS A 120 1.81 6.48 -3.89
C HIS A 120 2.90 5.39 -3.89
N VAL A 121 2.51 4.15 -4.13
CA VAL A 121 3.42 3.01 -4.02
C VAL A 121 4.46 3.07 -5.14
N THR A 122 5.71 3.31 -4.75
CA THR A 122 6.84 3.56 -5.65
C THR A 122 7.95 2.59 -5.26
N TRP A 123 7.88 1.37 -5.80
CA TRP A 123 8.86 0.32 -5.55
C TRP A 123 10.03 0.43 -6.53
N SER A 124 11.25 0.47 -6.01
CA SER A 124 12.43 0.23 -6.84
C SER A 124 12.50 -1.24 -7.30
N ARG A 125 13.40 -1.52 -8.25
CA ARG A 125 13.68 -2.90 -8.67
C ARG A 125 14.20 -3.79 -7.52
N LYS A 126 14.76 -3.21 -6.44
CA LYS A 126 15.14 -3.97 -5.23
C LYS A 126 13.93 -4.54 -4.50
N MET A 127 12.75 -3.94 -4.66
CA MET A 127 11.53 -4.35 -3.96
C MET A 127 10.62 -5.25 -4.80
N LYS A 128 10.60 -5.07 -6.13
CA LYS A 128 9.68 -5.79 -7.03
C LYS A 128 9.90 -7.30 -6.93
N GLY A 129 8.84 -8.05 -6.63
CA GLY A 129 8.91 -9.51 -6.49
C GLY A 129 9.61 -10.00 -5.21
N SER A 130 9.95 -9.12 -4.27
CA SER A 130 10.58 -9.46 -3.00
C SER A 130 9.56 -9.52 -1.84
N ARG A 131 9.94 -10.20 -0.76
CA ARG A 131 9.18 -10.21 0.51
C ARG A 131 9.04 -8.84 1.17
N ILE A 132 9.97 -7.92 0.95
CA ILE A 132 9.92 -6.53 1.46
C ILE A 132 8.66 -5.83 0.96
N GLY A 133 8.30 -6.03 -0.32
CA GLY A 133 7.08 -5.45 -0.89
C GLY A 133 5.80 -5.99 -0.22
N THR A 134 5.74 -7.30 0.03
CA THR A 134 4.61 -7.93 0.73
C THR A 134 4.53 -7.47 2.19
N GLU A 135 5.66 -7.48 2.91
CA GLU A 135 5.71 -7.07 4.31
C GLU A 135 5.34 -5.60 4.50
N THR A 136 5.77 -4.72 3.59
CA THR A 136 5.38 -3.31 3.59
C THR A 136 3.87 -3.14 3.58
N VAL A 137 3.17 -3.85 2.69
CA VAL A 137 1.71 -3.76 2.60
C VAL A 137 1.04 -4.42 3.82
N TRP A 138 1.59 -5.54 4.32
CA TRP A 138 1.10 -6.16 5.55
C TRP A 138 1.20 -5.22 6.76
N LEU A 139 2.33 -4.53 6.95
CA LEU A 139 2.51 -3.54 8.02
C LEU A 139 1.47 -2.41 7.94
N LEU A 140 1.19 -1.92 6.73
CA LEU A 140 0.18 -0.89 6.52
C LEU A 140 -1.26 -1.41 6.75
N LEU A 141 -1.57 -2.62 6.31
CA LEU A 141 -2.89 -3.21 6.57
C LEU A 141 -3.09 -3.40 8.08
N LYS A 142 -2.13 -4.05 8.75
CA LYS A 142 -2.14 -4.25 10.20
C LYS A 142 -2.35 -2.95 10.94
N ASN A 143 -1.55 -1.94 10.63
CA ASN A 143 -1.65 -0.64 11.29
C ASN A 143 -3.01 0.03 11.04
N ALA A 144 -3.55 -0.01 9.82
CA ALA A 144 -4.87 0.57 9.53
C ALA A 144 -6.00 -0.12 10.31
N PHE A 145 -6.06 -1.44 10.28
CA PHE A 145 -7.11 -2.18 11.00
C PHE A 145 -6.96 -2.07 12.53
N GLU A 146 -5.73 -2.04 13.06
CA GLU A 146 -5.48 -1.75 14.48
C GLU A 146 -5.96 -0.34 14.88
N HIS A 147 -5.95 0.62 13.95
CA HIS A 147 -6.50 1.96 14.18
C HIS A 147 -8.04 2.04 14.01
N GLY A 148 -8.70 0.91 13.75
CA GLY A 148 -10.17 0.84 13.65
C GLY A 148 -10.71 1.28 12.28
N TYR A 149 -9.86 1.30 11.25
CA TYR A 149 -10.36 1.41 9.88
C TYR A 149 -11.12 0.15 9.52
N ARG A 150 -12.23 0.34 8.81
CA ARG A 150 -13.11 -0.73 8.34
C ARG A 150 -12.81 -1.16 6.91
N ARG A 151 -12.08 -0.31 6.18
CA ARG A 151 -11.79 -0.47 4.77
C ARG A 151 -10.42 0.09 4.44
N VAL A 152 -9.61 -0.71 3.76
CA VAL A 152 -8.35 -0.28 3.16
C VAL A 152 -8.43 -0.47 1.65
N GLU A 153 -8.22 0.60 0.90
CA GLU A 153 -8.35 0.63 -0.55
C GLU A 153 -7.01 0.49 -1.26
N TRP A 154 -7.06 -0.07 -2.46
CA TRP A 154 -6.00 -0.04 -3.45
C TRP A 154 -6.57 0.42 -4.79
N LYS A 155 -5.90 1.39 -5.43
CA LYS A 155 -6.30 1.89 -6.75
C LYS A 155 -5.14 1.82 -7.72
N CYS A 156 -5.38 1.26 -8.89
CA CYS A 156 -4.40 1.24 -9.96
C CYS A 156 -5.00 1.65 -11.30
N ASP A 157 -4.14 2.07 -12.22
CA ASP A 157 -4.52 2.17 -13.63
C ASP A 157 -5.00 0.80 -14.11
N SER A 158 -6.09 0.76 -14.87
CA SER A 158 -6.68 -0.48 -15.40
C SER A 158 -5.72 -1.27 -16.30
N MET A 159 -4.74 -0.60 -16.91
CA MET A 159 -3.71 -1.21 -17.74
C MET A 159 -2.45 -1.58 -16.94
N ASN A 160 -2.35 -1.18 -15.67
CA ASN A 160 -1.31 -1.62 -14.75
C ASN A 160 -1.66 -2.99 -14.15
N ILE A 161 -1.68 -4.01 -14.99
CA ILE A 161 -2.01 -5.40 -14.63
C ILE A 161 -1.10 -5.91 -13.49
N ALA A 162 0.16 -5.48 -13.46
CA ALA A 162 1.10 -5.87 -12.42
C ALA A 162 0.66 -5.37 -11.03
N SER A 163 0.20 -4.12 -10.93
CA SER A 163 -0.31 -3.57 -9.66
C SER A 163 -1.60 -4.26 -9.24
N ARG A 164 -2.53 -4.49 -10.17
CA ARG A 164 -3.78 -5.23 -9.88
C ARG A 164 -3.49 -6.64 -9.36
N ARG A 165 -2.65 -7.41 -10.07
CA ARG A 165 -2.24 -8.75 -9.63
C ARG A 165 -1.54 -8.74 -8.28
N ALA A 166 -0.76 -7.69 -7.98
CA ALA A 166 -0.12 -7.55 -6.69
C ALA A 166 -1.16 -7.34 -5.57
N ALA A 167 -2.14 -6.46 -5.78
CA ALA A 167 -3.23 -6.25 -4.82
C ALA A 167 -4.06 -7.53 -4.63
N GLU A 168 -4.49 -8.18 -5.72
CA GLU A 168 -5.25 -9.44 -5.66
C GLU A 168 -4.44 -10.55 -4.95
N ARG A 169 -3.12 -10.64 -5.19
CA ARG A 169 -2.24 -11.59 -4.49
C ARG A 169 -2.18 -11.34 -2.99
N LEU A 170 -2.18 -10.07 -2.58
CA LEU A 170 -2.17 -9.65 -1.18
C LEU A 170 -3.54 -9.79 -0.49
N GLY A 171 -4.57 -10.18 -1.25
CA GLY A 171 -5.90 -10.47 -0.73
C GLY A 171 -6.91 -9.34 -0.91
N PHE A 172 -6.57 -8.28 -1.63
CA PHE A 172 -7.55 -7.26 -2.01
C PHE A 172 -8.57 -7.85 -3.00
N VAL A 173 -9.84 -7.54 -2.78
CA VAL A 173 -10.97 -7.93 -3.64
C VAL A 173 -11.25 -6.82 -4.65
N TRP A 174 -11.36 -7.17 -5.93
CA TRP A 174 -11.73 -6.21 -6.99
C TRP A 174 -13.22 -5.87 -6.92
N GLU A 175 -13.54 -4.59 -6.93
CA GLU A 175 -14.92 -4.09 -6.75
C GLU A 175 -15.48 -3.43 -7.99
N GLY A 176 -14.61 -2.96 -8.89
CA GLY A 176 -15.07 -2.30 -10.10
C GLY A 176 -14.01 -1.47 -10.80
N ARG A 177 -14.43 -0.89 -11.92
CA ARG A 177 -13.62 0.02 -12.72
C ARG A 177 -14.32 1.36 -12.89
N LEU A 178 -13.65 2.42 -12.45
CA LEU A 178 -14.06 3.80 -12.71
C LEU A 178 -13.54 4.21 -14.09
N ARG A 179 -14.43 4.23 -15.09
CA ARG A 179 -14.11 4.64 -16.47
C ARG A 179 -13.83 6.14 -16.53
N GLN A 180 -12.82 6.53 -17.30
CA GLN A 180 -12.39 7.92 -17.49
C GLN A 180 -12.20 8.70 -16.19
N LYS A 181 -11.74 8.02 -15.13
CA LYS A 181 -11.66 8.61 -13.79
C LYS A 181 -10.73 9.81 -13.75
N LEU A 182 -9.62 9.78 -14.49
CA LEU A 182 -8.69 10.90 -14.58
C LEU A 182 -7.87 10.87 -15.88
N VAL A 183 -7.23 12.01 -16.19
CA VAL A 183 -6.22 12.12 -17.25
C VAL A 183 -4.83 12.13 -16.60
N ARG A 184 -3.92 11.27 -17.07
CA ARG A 184 -2.54 11.19 -16.59
C ARG A 184 -1.58 11.16 -17.76
N LYS A 185 -0.57 12.04 -17.74
CA LYS A 185 0.45 12.13 -18.79
C LYS A 185 -0.17 12.19 -20.20
N GLY A 186 -1.24 12.98 -20.35
CA GLY A 186 -1.98 13.15 -21.61
C GLY A 186 -2.83 11.95 -22.03
N ARG A 187 -3.03 10.94 -21.18
CA ARG A 187 -3.81 9.73 -21.49
C ARG A 187 -5.00 9.55 -20.56
N ASN A 188 -6.06 8.93 -21.08
CA ASN A 188 -7.15 8.44 -20.26
C ASN A 188 -6.63 7.40 -19.25
N ARG A 189 -7.06 7.50 -18.00
CA ARG A 189 -6.90 6.46 -16.99
C ARG A 189 -8.25 6.03 -16.45
N ASP A 190 -8.63 4.81 -16.78
CA ASP A 190 -9.62 4.09 -16.00
C ASP A 190 -8.94 3.54 -14.73
N SER A 191 -9.64 3.56 -13.60
CA SER A 191 -9.08 3.09 -12.34
C SER A 191 -9.77 1.83 -11.86
N ASP A 192 -9.02 0.75 -11.71
CA ASP A 192 -9.48 -0.45 -11.01
C ASP A 192 -9.42 -0.19 -9.50
N MET A 193 -10.54 -0.47 -8.84
CA MET A 193 -10.76 -0.28 -7.41
C MET A 193 -10.75 -1.63 -6.73
N LEU A 194 -9.94 -1.78 -5.69
CA LEU A 194 -9.88 -2.98 -4.87
C LEU A 194 -9.88 -2.60 -3.38
N SER A 195 -10.31 -3.51 -2.51
CA SER A 195 -10.32 -3.28 -1.07
C SER A 195 -10.05 -4.54 -0.24
N ILE A 196 -9.67 -4.34 1.02
CA ILE A 196 -9.82 -5.31 2.10
C ILE A 196 -10.69 -4.66 3.17
N ILE A 197 -11.66 -5.39 3.71
CA ILE A 197 -12.50 -4.93 4.84
C ILE A 197 -12.10 -5.57 6.17
N ASP A 198 -12.54 -4.94 7.27
CA ASP A 198 -12.28 -5.37 8.65
C ASP A 198 -12.64 -6.84 8.90
N GLY A 199 -13.76 -7.32 8.36
CA GLY A 199 -14.19 -8.72 8.49
C GLY A 199 -13.28 -9.72 7.77
N GLU A 200 -12.55 -9.30 6.74
CA GLU A 200 -11.61 -10.16 5.99
C GLU A 200 -10.22 -10.16 6.61
N TRP A 201 -9.85 -9.07 7.29
CA TRP A 201 -8.49 -8.85 7.79
C TRP A 201 -7.92 -9.98 8.66
N PRO A 202 -8.64 -10.57 9.64
CA PRO A 202 -8.06 -11.63 10.48
C PRO A 202 -7.54 -12.83 9.70
N GLN A 203 -8.25 -13.21 8.63
CA GLN A 203 -7.81 -14.27 7.74
C GLN A 203 -6.59 -13.84 6.93
N ARG A 204 -6.63 -12.63 6.34
CA ARG A 204 -5.51 -12.09 5.54
C ARG A 204 -4.24 -11.90 6.36
N ASP A 205 -4.36 -11.47 7.61
CA ASP A 205 -3.23 -11.38 8.56
C ASP A 205 -2.58 -12.75 8.76
N THR A 206 -3.39 -13.78 9.01
CA THR A 206 -2.91 -15.15 9.22
C THR A 206 -2.14 -15.67 8.00
N GLU A 207 -2.72 -15.53 6.81
CA GLU A 207 -2.10 -15.95 5.55
C GLU A 207 -0.78 -15.21 5.25
N LEU A 208 -0.79 -13.89 5.39
CA LEU A 208 0.38 -13.04 5.12
C LEU A 208 1.50 -13.32 6.10
N ARG A 209 1.20 -13.49 7.40
CA ARG A 209 2.19 -13.85 8.41
C ARG A 209 2.78 -15.24 8.19
N ALA A 210 1.96 -16.22 7.81
CA ALA A 210 2.44 -17.55 7.48
C ALA A 210 3.38 -17.53 6.27
N TRP A 211 3.06 -16.73 5.24
CA TRP A 211 3.94 -16.56 4.09
C TRP A 211 5.22 -15.79 4.41
N LEU A 212 5.16 -14.78 5.30
CA LEU A 212 6.30 -13.98 5.73
C LEU A 212 7.21 -14.69 6.74
N ALA A 213 6.76 -15.80 7.33
CA ALA A 213 7.52 -16.59 8.29
C ALA A 213 8.90 -16.96 7.71
N VAL A 214 9.94 -16.93 8.55
CA VAL A 214 11.33 -17.18 8.12
C VAL A 214 11.46 -18.56 7.49
N GLU A 215 10.69 -19.52 8.02
CA GLU A 215 10.62 -20.90 7.60
C GLU A 215 10.05 -21.09 6.18
N ASN A 216 9.38 -20.07 5.62
CA ASN A 216 8.83 -20.11 4.27
C ASN A 216 9.84 -19.62 3.21
N PHE A 217 11.09 -19.33 3.56
CA PHE A 217 12.13 -18.92 2.63
C PHE A 217 13.38 -19.80 2.74
N ASP A 218 13.94 -20.17 1.60
CA ASP A 218 15.20 -20.92 1.55
C ASP A 218 16.43 -20.03 1.84
N GLY A 219 17.61 -20.64 1.89
CA GLY A 219 18.87 -19.94 2.14
C GLY A 219 19.26 -18.90 1.09
N GLU A 220 18.61 -18.90 -0.09
CA GLU A 220 18.77 -17.89 -1.14
C GLU A 220 17.67 -16.82 -1.10
N GLY A 221 16.74 -16.91 -0.14
CA GLY A 221 15.63 -15.98 0.02
C GLY A 221 14.46 -16.23 -0.95
N ARG A 222 14.40 -17.39 -1.60
CA ARG A 222 13.27 -17.78 -2.45
C ARG A 222 12.16 -18.38 -1.59
N GLN A 223 10.92 -18.05 -1.90
CA GLN A 223 9.76 -18.62 -1.21
C GLN A 223 9.69 -20.14 -1.43
N ILE A 224 9.39 -20.89 -0.38
CA ILE A 224 9.13 -22.34 -0.41
C ILE A 224 7.68 -22.58 -0.82
N THR A 225 6.75 -21.90 -0.16
CA THR A 225 5.32 -21.93 -0.46
C THR A 225 4.86 -20.56 -0.96
N ARG A 226 4.06 -20.55 -2.03
CA ARG A 226 3.47 -19.31 -2.57
C ARG A 226 2.36 -18.79 -1.67
N LEU A 227 2.16 -17.47 -1.62
CA LEU A 227 1.15 -16.84 -0.76
C LEU A 227 -0.26 -17.40 -1.01
N GLU A 228 -0.58 -17.69 -2.26
CA GLU A 228 -1.88 -18.23 -2.66
C GLU A 228 -2.18 -19.60 -2.05
N ALA A 229 -1.15 -20.39 -1.72
CA ALA A 229 -1.32 -21.71 -1.10
C ALA A 229 -1.61 -21.64 0.41
N PHE A 230 -1.46 -20.47 1.03
CA PHE A 230 -1.87 -20.26 2.43
C PHE A 230 -3.35 -19.87 2.55
N ARG A 231 -4.03 -19.59 1.43
CA ARG A 231 -5.45 -19.22 1.42
C ARG A 231 -6.29 -20.43 1.79
N THR A 232 -6.96 -20.37 2.94
CA THR A 232 -7.90 -21.40 3.41
C THR A 232 -9.33 -21.12 2.98
#